data_AF-A0A2X2W142-F1
#
_entry.id   AF-A0A2X2W142-F1
#
_cell.length_a   1.000
_cell.length_b   1.000
_cell.length_c   1.000
_cell.angle_alpha   90.00
_cell.angle_beta   90.00
_cell.angle_gamma   90.00
#
_symmetry.space_group_name_H-M   'P 1'
#
loop_
_entity.id
_entity.type
_entity.pdbx_description
1 polymer ?
#
loop_
_entity_poly.entity_id
_entity_poly.type
_entity_poly.pdbx_seq_one_letter_code
_entity_poly.pdbx_strand_id
1 'polypeptide(L)'
;MAPANATRDMFLDDQGNPDSKKSLTSHLATGTRAPWPDSRWRWEKYGTLPLNKVIRPAMKLADEGFVVNDALADDLKTYGSEGAAEL
;
A
#
# COMPACT_ATOMS: atom_id res chain seq x y z
N MET A 1 10.29 -0.62 -7.82
CA MET A 1 10.75 -1.10 -9.15
C MET A 1 9.53 -1.53 -9.94
N ALA A 2 9.52 -1.34 -11.27
CA ALA A 2 8.45 -1.87 -12.10
C ALA A 2 8.53 -3.42 -12.13
N PRO A 3 7.38 -4.14 -12.19
CA PRO A 3 7.37 -5.59 -12.37
C PRO A 3 8.13 -6.02 -13.63
N ALA A 4 8.64 -7.25 -13.65
CA ALA A 4 9.42 -7.75 -14.79
C ALA A 4 8.64 -7.74 -16.13
N ASN A 5 7.32 -7.87 -16.07
CA ASN A 5 6.42 -7.82 -17.23
C ASN A 5 5.90 -6.41 -17.54
N ALA A 6 6.38 -5.38 -16.85
CA ALA A 6 5.98 -4.01 -17.12
C ALA A 6 6.57 -3.55 -18.47
N THR A 7 5.74 -2.91 -19.29
CA THR A 7 6.12 -2.37 -20.60
C THR A 7 5.79 -0.88 -20.67
N ARG A 8 6.46 -0.15 -21.57
CA ARG A 8 6.31 1.31 -21.71
C ARG A 8 4.85 1.75 -21.87
N ASP A 9 4.06 0.99 -22.60
CA ASP A 9 2.72 1.39 -23.07
C ASP A 9 1.60 0.68 -22.29
N MET A 10 1.91 0.02 -21.15
CA MET A 10 0.93 -0.80 -20.40
C MET A 10 -0.24 -0.02 -19.78
N PHE A 11 -0.16 1.32 -19.75
CA PHE A 11 -1.21 2.21 -19.25
C PHE A 11 -1.88 3.03 -20.37
N LEU A 12 -1.69 2.67 -21.64
CA LEU A 12 -2.41 3.29 -22.75
C LEU A 12 -3.75 2.58 -23.01
N ASP A 13 -4.72 3.32 -23.51
CA ASP A 13 -5.95 2.77 -24.09
C ASP A 13 -5.73 2.38 -25.57
N ASP A 14 -6.79 1.86 -26.21
CA ASP A 14 -6.74 1.39 -27.60
C ASP A 14 -6.46 2.52 -28.61
N GLN A 15 -6.60 3.79 -28.20
CA GLN A 15 -6.34 4.98 -28.99
C GLN A 15 -4.93 5.55 -28.75
N GLY A 16 -4.15 4.95 -27.83
CA GLY A 16 -2.83 5.41 -27.44
C GLY A 16 -2.84 6.55 -26.42
N ASN A 17 -3.98 6.86 -25.81
CA ASN A 17 -4.07 7.88 -24.77
C ASN A 17 -3.81 7.26 -23.38
N PRO A 18 -3.21 8.01 -22.44
CA PRO A 18 -3.02 7.53 -21.07
C PRO A 18 -4.34 7.27 -20.34
N ASP A 19 -4.47 6.08 -19.76
CA ASP A 19 -5.61 5.66 -18.93
C ASP A 19 -5.24 5.75 -17.44
N SER A 20 -5.80 6.75 -16.76
CA SER A 20 -5.57 7.00 -15.34
C SER A 20 -6.16 5.93 -14.42
N LYS A 21 -7.20 5.21 -14.84
CA LYS A 21 -7.76 4.11 -14.03
C LYS A 21 -6.82 2.92 -14.00
N LYS A 22 -6.19 2.60 -15.14
CA LYS A 22 -5.19 1.51 -15.21
C LYS A 22 -3.99 1.78 -14.31
N SER A 23 -3.53 3.03 -14.21
CA SER A 23 -2.34 3.40 -13.44
C SER A 23 -2.59 3.71 -11.96
N LEU A 24 -3.84 3.99 -11.56
CA LEU A 24 -4.17 4.38 -10.18
C LEU A 24 -4.96 3.32 -9.41
N THR A 25 -5.96 2.70 -10.03
CA THR A 25 -6.93 1.87 -9.29
C THR A 25 -6.93 0.41 -9.72
N SER A 26 -6.29 0.05 -10.84
CA SER A 26 -6.21 -1.35 -11.29
C SER A 26 -5.07 -2.13 -10.63
N HIS A 27 -5.09 -3.46 -10.73
CA HIS A 27 -3.97 -4.30 -10.27
C HIS A 27 -2.62 -3.95 -10.92
N LEU A 28 -2.63 -3.44 -12.15
CA LEU A 28 -1.42 -3.00 -12.86
C LEU A 28 -0.79 -1.74 -12.26
N ALA A 29 -1.55 -0.99 -11.45
CA ALA A 29 -1.05 0.16 -10.70
C ALA A 29 -0.04 -0.25 -9.62
N THR A 30 -0.02 -1.54 -9.22
CA THR A 30 0.90 -2.02 -8.20
C THR A 30 2.28 -2.32 -8.78
N GLY A 31 3.26 -1.51 -8.38
CA GLY A 31 4.67 -1.82 -8.59
C GLY A 31 5.13 -3.00 -7.73
N THR A 32 6.31 -3.56 -8.03
CA THR A 32 6.96 -4.50 -7.11
C THR A 32 7.16 -3.78 -5.78
N ARG A 33 6.42 -4.19 -4.75
CA ARG A 33 6.57 -3.68 -3.39
C ARG A 33 8.03 -3.90 -3.01
N ALA A 34 8.77 -2.81 -2.83
CA ALA A 34 10.14 -2.90 -2.34
C ALA A 34 10.09 -3.72 -1.06
N PRO A 35 10.90 -4.77 -0.95
CA PRO A 35 10.73 -5.68 0.15
C PRO A 35 11.02 -4.90 1.45
N TRP A 36 10.34 -5.27 2.53
CA TRP A 36 10.65 -4.85 3.90
C TRP A 36 12.12 -5.03 4.39
N PRO A 37 13.06 -5.73 3.71
CA PRO A 37 14.47 -5.75 4.08
C PRO A 37 15.08 -4.38 4.31
N ASP A 38 14.60 -3.32 3.66
CA ASP A 38 15.16 -1.97 3.79
C ASP A 38 14.94 -1.34 5.18
N SER A 39 13.83 -1.69 5.82
CA SER A 39 13.53 -1.33 7.21
C SER A 39 14.18 -2.33 8.17
N ARG A 40 14.22 -3.61 7.80
CA ARG A 40 14.81 -4.67 8.61
C ARG A 40 16.33 -4.51 8.76
N TRP A 41 17.08 -4.21 7.70
CA TRP A 41 18.53 -4.00 7.81
C TRP A 41 18.84 -2.78 8.68
N ARG A 42 18.04 -1.71 8.57
CA ARG A 42 18.19 -0.53 9.44
C ARG A 42 17.91 -0.89 10.89
N TRP A 43 16.87 -1.67 11.14
CA TRP A 43 16.52 -2.16 12.47
C TRP A 43 17.58 -3.11 13.03
N GLU A 44 18.12 -4.02 12.22
CA GLU A 44 19.18 -4.94 12.62
C GLU A 44 20.49 -4.18 12.91
N LYS A 45 20.77 -3.11 12.18
CA LYS A 45 22.00 -2.32 12.32
C LYS A 45 21.94 -1.27 13.44
N TYR A 46 20.77 -0.65 13.65
CA TYR A 46 20.63 0.51 14.55
C TYR A 46 19.56 0.34 15.65
N GLY A 47 18.76 -0.74 15.58
CA GLY A 47 17.71 -1.01 16.57
C GLY A 47 18.28 -1.47 17.90
N THR A 48 17.60 -1.11 18.97
CA THR A 48 17.97 -1.47 20.35
C THR A 48 17.04 -2.52 20.95
N LEU A 49 15.93 -2.85 20.27
CA LEU A 49 14.95 -3.82 20.71
C LEU A 49 14.78 -4.95 19.67
N PRO A 50 14.36 -6.15 20.08
CA PRO A 50 13.91 -7.19 19.17
C PRO A 50 12.70 -6.73 18.32
N LEU A 51 12.69 -7.07 17.02
CA LEU A 51 11.64 -6.67 16.08
C LEU A 51 10.23 -7.10 16.55
N ASN A 52 10.12 -8.29 17.15
CA ASN A 52 8.87 -8.79 17.69
C ASN A 52 8.33 -7.93 18.84
N LYS A 53 9.17 -7.21 19.59
CA LYS A 53 8.70 -6.33 20.66
C LYS A 53 8.12 -5.04 20.12
N VAL A 54 8.66 -4.52 19.02
CA VAL A 54 8.17 -3.26 18.43
C VAL A 54 6.96 -3.43 17.54
N ILE A 55 6.76 -4.60 16.93
CA ILE A 55 5.58 -4.89 16.12
C ILE A 55 4.37 -5.27 16.99
N ARG A 56 4.59 -5.86 18.17
CA ARG A 56 3.51 -6.31 19.08
C ARG A 56 2.40 -5.29 19.35
N PRO A 57 2.69 -4.00 19.63
CA PRO A 57 1.63 -3.02 19.84
C PRO A 57 0.73 -2.83 18.60
N ALA A 58 1.30 -2.85 17.40
CA ALA A 58 0.54 -2.73 16.16
C ALA A 58 -0.32 -3.98 15.90
N MET A 59 0.22 -5.17 16.19
CA MET A 59 -0.56 -6.42 16.12
C MET A 59 -1.76 -6.38 17.07
N LYS A 60 -1.54 -5.91 18.30
CA LYS A 60 -2.62 -5.78 19.29
C LYS A 60 -3.75 -4.88 18.78
N LEU A 61 -3.41 -3.71 18.21
CA LEU A 61 -4.41 -2.80 17.65
C LEU A 61 -5.16 -3.39 16.44
N ALA A 62 -4.48 -4.22 15.64
CA ALA A 62 -5.11 -4.91 14.50
C ALA A 62 -6.05 -6.04 14.95
N ASP A 63 -5.67 -6.79 15.99
CA ASP A 63 -6.43 -7.93 16.50
C ASP A 63 -7.61 -7.49 17.39
N GLU A 64 -7.38 -6.53 18.29
CA GLU A 64 -8.41 -6.06 19.25
C GLU A 64 -9.23 -4.89 18.70
N GLY A 65 -8.78 -4.26 17.63
CA GLY A 65 -9.38 -3.06 17.06
C GLY A 65 -9.05 -1.78 17.83
N PHE A 66 -9.48 -0.65 17.28
CA PHE A 66 -9.35 0.67 17.87
C PHE A 66 -10.52 1.57 17.45
N VAL A 67 -10.78 2.62 18.23
CA VAL A 67 -11.88 3.55 17.96
C VAL A 67 -11.51 4.44 16.76
N VAL A 68 -12.42 4.53 15.80
CA VAL A 68 -12.30 5.43 14.64
C VAL A 68 -12.39 6.87 15.14
N ASN A 69 -11.36 7.67 14.88
CA ASN A 69 -11.35 9.10 15.16
C ASN A 69 -11.86 9.89 13.94
N ASP A 70 -12.05 11.20 14.13
CA ASP A 70 -12.57 12.07 13.07
C ASP A 70 -11.71 12.04 11.81
N ALA A 71 -10.38 12.03 11.95
CA ALA A 71 -9.46 11.97 10.81
C ALA A 71 -9.66 10.69 9.97
N LEU A 72 -9.72 9.52 10.61
CA LEU A 72 -9.95 8.27 9.90
C LEU A 72 -11.37 8.19 9.30
N ALA A 73 -12.37 8.73 10.01
CA ALA A 73 -13.73 8.79 9.50
C ALA A 73 -13.84 9.66 8.24
N ASP A 74 -13.23 10.84 8.26
CA ASP A 74 -13.23 11.78 7.14
C ASP A 74 -12.49 11.21 5.93
N ASP A 75 -11.33 10.58 6.14
CA ASP A 75 -10.56 9.94 5.07
C ASP A 75 -11.31 8.76 4.44
N LEU A 76 -11.92 7.90 5.26
CA LEU A 76 -12.71 6.77 4.76
C LEU A 76 -13.92 7.23 3.95
N LYS A 77 -14.57 8.33 4.36
CA LYS A 77 -15.71 8.89 3.64
C LYS A 77 -15.28 9.59 2.34
N THR A 78 -14.14 10.26 2.34
CA THR A 78 -13.68 11.08 1.21
C THR A 78 -12.95 10.25 0.16
N TYR A 79 -12.13 9.29 0.58
CA TYR A 79 -11.24 8.52 -0.30
C TYR A 79 -11.53 7.02 -0.33
N GLY A 80 -12.27 6.48 0.66
CA GLY A 80 -12.48 5.04 0.80
C GLY A 80 -13.42 4.40 -0.24
N SER A 81 -14.19 5.19 -0.98
CA SER A 81 -15.18 4.69 -1.94
C SER A 81 -14.62 4.27 -3.30
N GLU A 82 -13.36 4.61 -3.63
CA GLU A 82 -12.80 4.35 -4.96
C GLU A 82 -12.35 2.89 -5.17
N GLY A 83 -12.13 2.11 -4.11
CA GLY A 83 -11.65 0.71 -4.19
C GLY A 83 -12.69 -0.37 -3.92
N ALA A 84 -13.90 -0.03 -3.47
CA ALA A 84 -14.92 -1.00 -3.06
C ALA A 84 -15.91 -1.39 -4.17
N ALA A 85 -15.82 -0.76 -5.35
CA ALA A 85 -16.75 -0.99 -6.45
C ALA A 85 -16.39 -2.20 -7.35
N GLU A 86 -15.27 -2.89 -7.09
CA GLU A 86 -14.80 -4.04 -7.89
C GLU A 86 -14.50 -5.31 -7.06
N LEU A 87 -15.18 -5.49 -5.91
CA LEU A 87 -15.30 -6.79 -5.24
C LEU A 87 -16.75 -7.29 -5.32
#